data_AF-A0A7V1EKF9-F1
#
_entry.id   AF-A0A7V1EKF9-F1
#
_cell.length_a   1.000
_cell.length_b   1.000
_cell.length_c   1.000
_cell.angle_alpha   90.00
_cell.angle_beta   90.00
_cell.angle_gamma   90.00
#
_symmetry.space_group_name_H-M   'P 1'
#
loop_
_entity.id
_entity.type
_entity.pdbx_description
1 polymer ?
#
loop_
_entity_poly.entity_id
_entity_poly.type
_entity_poly.pdbx_seq_one_letter_code
_entity_poly.pdbx_strand_id
1 'polypeptide(L)' 'MMRFFLIDKITRWDVGTGAEAMKNVALSEDFFDDHFPRRPVMPGVLIIEGMAQIRAMLRCLGTVVRWTPIVSPIRILPV' A
#
# COMPACT_ATOMS: atom_id res chain seq x y z
N MET A 1 18.58 6.13 -3.47
CA MET A 1 17.79 5.41 -4.49
C MET A 1 16.54 4.92 -3.79
N MET A 2 15.38 5.24 -4.35
CA MET A 2 14.10 5.00 -3.70
C MET A 2 13.81 3.49 -3.53
N ARG A 3 13.40 3.07 -2.33
CA ARG A 3 13.03 1.67 -2.05
C ARG A 3 11.58 1.39 -2.46
N PHE A 4 11.38 0.54 -3.48
CA PHE A 4 10.05 0.21 -4.03
C PHE A 4 9.41 -1.05 -3.42
N PHE A 5 9.50 -1.20 -2.09
CA PHE A 5 8.73 -2.19 -1.34
C PHE A 5 7.72 -1.44 -0.48
N LEU A 6 6.48 -1.36 -0.95
CA LEU A 6 5.49 -0.42 -0.42
C LEU A 6 4.50 -1.05 0.54
N ILE A 7 4.65 -2.33 0.85
CA ILE A 7 3.79 -3.05 1.77
C ILE A 7 4.65 -3.58 2.91
N ASP A 8 4.25 -3.28 4.15
CA ASP A 8 4.95 -3.76 5.33
C ASP A 8 4.35 -5.06 5.86
N LYS A 9 3.02 -5.22 5.76
CA LYS A 9 2.32 -6.38 6.35
C LYS A 9 1.02 -6.72 5.61
N ILE A 10 0.72 -8.01 5.49
CA ILE A 10 -0.62 -8.52 5.18
C ILE A 10 -1.39 -8.69 6.48
N THR A 11 -2.53 -8.01 6.62
CA THR A 11 -3.35 -8.06 7.83
C THR A 11 -4.44 -9.11 7.73
N ARG A 12 -4.89 -9.45 6.52
CA ARG A 12 -5.88 -10.49 6.25
C ARG A 12 -5.64 -11.10 4.89
N TRP A 13 -5.84 -12.40 4.75
CA TRP A 13 -5.80 -13.08 3.46
C TRP A 13 -6.87 -14.17 3.41
N ASP A 14 -7.85 -13.97 2.53
CA ASP A 14 -8.90 -14.93 2.23
C ASP A 14 -8.62 -15.58 0.87
N VAL A 15 -8.15 -16.82 0.89
CA VAL A 15 -7.77 -17.58 -0.31
C VAL A 15 -8.95 -17.64 -1.29
N GLY A 16 -8.68 -17.33 -2.56
CA GLY A 16 -9.70 -17.27 -3.61
C GLY A 16 -10.59 -16.01 -3.62
N THR A 17 -10.43 -15.11 -2.64
CA THR A 17 -11.25 -13.88 -2.54
C THR A 17 -10.38 -12.63 -2.64
N GLY A 18 -9.41 -12.45 -1.73
CA GLY A 18 -8.58 -11.25 -1.66
C GLY A 18 -7.70 -11.19 -0.43
N ALA A 19 -7.01 -10.06 -0.25
CA ALA A 19 -6.22 -9.78 0.95
C ALA A 19 -6.27 -8.29 1.31
N GLU A 20 -6.03 -8.01 2.58
CA GLU A 20 -5.85 -6.67 3.13
C GLU A 20 -4.38 -6.50 3.53
N ALA A 21 -3.84 -5.31 3.28
CA ALA A 21 -2.45 -5.01 3.52
C ALA A 21 -2.26 -3.63 4.13
N MET A 22 -1.14 -3.45 4.81
CA MET A 22 -0.80 -2.25 5.55
C MET A 22 0.57 -1.72 5.11
N LYS A 23 0.61 -0.41 4.90
CA LYS A 23 1.83 0.38 4.74
C LYS A 23 1.85 1.44 5.84
N ASN A 24 2.86 1.38 6.69
CA ASN A 24 3.16 2.45 7.62
C ASN A 24 3.90 3.54 6.86
N VAL A 25 3.46 4.78 7.07
CA VAL A 25 4.02 5.95 6.41
C VAL A 25 4.72 6.78 7.48
N ALA A 26 6.04 6.96 7.32
CA ALA A 26 6.86 7.76 8.22
C ALA A 26 7.40 8.99 7.47
N LEU A 27 7.55 10.12 8.17
CA LEU A 27 8.09 11.35 7.56
C LEU A 27 9.55 11.21 7.07
N SER A 28 10.26 10.18 7.51
CA SER A 28 11.63 9.88 7.09
C SER A 28 11.74 9.16 5.74
N GLU A 29 10.62 8.90 5.05
CA GLU A 29 10.63 8.23 3.75
C GLU A 29 11.10 9.19 2.64
N ASP A 30 12.02 8.72 1.78
CA ASP A 30 12.73 9.52 0.77
C ASP A 30 11.82 10.38 -0.14
N PHE A 31 10.59 9.93 -0.44
CA PHE A 31 9.70 10.70 -1.33
C PHE A 31 9.18 12.00 -0.72
N PHE A 32 9.20 12.15 0.61
CA PHE A 32 8.70 13.37 1.24
C PHE A 32 9.62 14.57 1.05
N ASP A 33 10.90 14.35 0.72
CA ASP A 33 11.84 15.43 0.43
C ASP A 33 11.44 16.19 -0.84
N ASP A 34 10.92 15.48 -1.84
CA ASP A 34 10.60 16.03 -3.16
C ASP A 34 9.08 16.11 -3.46
N HIS A 35 8.23 15.46 -2.67
CA HIS A 35 6.77 15.37 -2.91
C HIS A 35 5.95 15.64 -1.63
N PHE A 36 5.70 16.88 -1.26
CA PHE A 36 6.12 18.14 -1.86
C PHE A 36 6.99 18.89 -0.86
N PRO A 37 7.95 19.73 -1.31
CA PRO A 37 8.82 20.45 -0.38
C PRO A 37 8.00 21.22 0.66
N ARG A 38 8.28 20.98 1.95
CA ARG A 38 7.60 21.57 3.12
C ARG A 38 6.12 21.18 3.29
N ARG A 39 5.61 20.25 2.47
CA ARG A 39 4.25 19.72 2.58
C ARG A 39 4.28 18.21 2.29
N PRO A 40 4.55 17.38 3.30
CA PRO A 40 4.66 15.94 3.10
C PRO A 40 3.31 15.37 2.66
N VAL A 41 3.24 14.84 1.44
CA VAL A 41 2.04 14.19 0.89
C VAL A 41 2.47 12.91 0.20
N MET A 42 1.88 11.78 0.60
CA MET A 42 2.21 10.51 -0.04
C MET A 42 1.83 10.57 -1.53
N PRO A 43 2.76 10.27 -2.47
CA PRO A 43 2.42 10.27 -3.89
C PRO A 43 1.33 9.24 -4.19
N GLY A 44 0.26 9.67 -4.85
CA GLY A 44 -0.87 8.79 -5.18
C GLY A 44 -0.48 7.59 -6.05
N VAL A 45 0.53 7.77 -6.91
CA VAL A 45 1.09 6.69 -7.74
C VAL A 45 1.71 5.57 -6.90
N LEU A 46 2.29 5.88 -5.74
CA LEU A 46 2.84 4.87 -4.83
C LEU A 46 1.75 4.08 -4.12
N ILE A 47 0.59 4.69 -3.86
CA ILE A 47 -0.56 3.96 -3.32
C ILE A 47 -1.03 2.93 -4.35
N ILE A 48 -1.16 3.33 -5.62
CA ILE A 48 -1.54 2.44 -6.72
C ILE A 48 -0.49 1.33 -6.93
N GLU A 49 0.79 1.68 -6.89
CA GLU A 49 1.89 0.71 -6.99
C GLU A 49 1.84 -0.31 -5.84
N GLY A 50 1.62 0.12 -4.60
CA GLY A 50 1.44 -0.81 -3.46
C GLY A 50 0.27 -1.77 -3.66
N MET A 51 -0.85 -1.29 -4.21
CA MET A 51 -1.97 -2.16 -4.58
C MET A 51 -1.60 -3.16 -5.70
N ALA A 52 -0.82 -2.72 -6.68
CA ALA A 52 -0.34 -3.58 -7.76
C ALA A 52 0.61 -4.67 -7.23
N GLN A 53 1.50 -4.34 -6.29
CA GLN A 53 2.39 -5.29 -5.62
C GLN A 53 1.60 -6.38 -4.88
N ILE A 54 0.57 -5.99 -4.11
CA ILE A 54 -0.34 -6.97 -3.47
C ILE A 54 -1.02 -7.86 -4.50
N ARG A 55 -1.59 -7.26 -5.55
CA ARG A 55 -2.29 -8.02 -6.60
C ARG A 55 -1.37 -9.03 -7.28
N ALA A 56 -0.14 -8.62 -7.60
CA ALA A 56 0.86 -9.48 -8.20
C ALA A 56 1.22 -10.64 -7.25
N MET A 57 1.45 -10.35 -5.97
CA MET A 57 1.75 -11.37 -4.97
C MET A 57 0.62 -12.39 -4.83
N LEU A 58 -0.64 -11.94 -4.71
CA LEU A 58 -1.81 -12.83 -4.61
C LEU A 58 -2.00 -13.70 -5.86
N ARG A 59 -1.72 -13.15 -7.05
CA ARG A 59 -1.77 -13.91 -8.30
C ARG A 59 -0.75 -15.04 -8.32
N CYS A 60 0.48 -14.78 -7.88
CA CYS A 60 1.52 -15.81 -7.79
C CYS A 60 1.15 -16.94 -6.82
N LEU A 61 0.35 -16.65 -5.80
CA LEU A 61 -0.10 -17.61 -4.79
C LEU A 61 -1.38 -18.38 -5.20
N GLY A 62 -1.75 -18.35 -6.48
CA GLY A 62 -2.88 -19.12 -7.02
C GLY A 62 -4.26 -18.60 -6.63
N THR A 63 -4.35 -17.37 -6.09
CA THR A 63 -5.63 -16.76 -5.71
C THR A 63 -6.27 -16.08 -6.93
N VAL A 64 -7.49 -16.49 -7.28
CA VAL A 64 -8.36 -15.73 -8.19
C VAL A 64 -8.80 -14.47 -7.46
N VAL A 65 -8.15 -13.35 -7.71
CA VAL A 65 -8.49 -12.12 -7.01
C VAL A 65 -9.71 -11.48 -7.67
N ARG A 66 -10.86 -11.52 -6.98
CA ARG A 66 -12.05 -10.73 -7.32
C ARG A 66 -11.85 -9.33 -6.75
N TRP A 67 -11.70 -8.34 -7.62
CA TRP A 67 -11.53 -6.95 -7.18
C TRP A 67 -12.87 -6.41 -6.65
N THR A 68 -12.91 -6.13 -5.35
CA THR A 68 -13.99 -5.35 -4.74
C THR A 68 -13.33 -4.07 -4.20
N PRO A 69 -13.64 -2.87 -4.73
CA PRO A 69 -13.09 -1.64 -4.19
C PRO A 69 -13.72 -1.39 -2.82
N ILE A 70 -13.00 -1.75 -1.76
CA ILE A 70 -13.35 -1.32 -0.40
C ILE A 70 -12.52 -0.09 -0.12
N VAL A 71 -13.15 1.08 -0.22
CA VAL A 71 -12.56 2.35 0.22
C VAL A 71 -12.82 2.44 1.73
N SER A 72 -11.99 1.78 2.54
CA SER A 72 -12.03 1.99 4.00
C SER A 72 -11.44 3.37 4.33
N PRO A 73 -12.05 4.13 5.25
CA PRO A 73 -11.46 5.39 5.69
C PRO A 73 -10.09 5.10 6.31
N ILE A 74 -9.06 5.77 5.79
CA ILE A 74 -7.70 5.76 6.33
C ILE A 74 -7.80 6.14 7.81
N ARG A 75 -7.54 5.19 8.71
CA ARG A 75 -7.42 5.45 10.14
C ARG A 75 -6.02 6.02 10.39
N ILE A 76 -5.90 7.35 10.37
CA ILE A 76 -4.71 8.04 10.85
C ILE A 76 -4.67 7.79 12.35
N LEU A 77 -3.73 6.97 12.82
CA LEU A 77 -3.47 6.84 14.24
C LEU A 77 -2.73 8.11 14.70
N PRO A 78 -3.23 8.85 15.70
CA PRO A 78 -2.44 9.90 16.33
C PRO A 78 -1.26 9.23 17.05
N VAL A 79 -0.08 9.82 16.86
CA VAL A 79 1.16 9.47 17.57
C VAL A 79 1.00 9.71 19.06
#